data_AF-A0A4V0XNH2-F1
#
_entry.id   AF-A0A4V0XNH2-F1
#
_cell.length_a   1.000
_cell.length_b   1.000
_cell.length_c   1.000
_cell.angle_alpha   90.00
_cell.angle_beta   90.00
_cell.angle_gamma   90.00
#
_symmetry.space_group_name_H-M   'P 1'
#
loop_
_entity.id
_entity.type
_entity.pdbx_description
1 polymer ?
#
loop_
_entity_poly.entity_id
_entity_poly.type
_entity_poly.pdbx_seq_one_letter_code
_entity_poly.pdbx_strand_id
1 'polypeptide(L)'
;MSRAEAQLLAAISEAGFPVPSVAAIRDQYSPLPSGLAALLLEWIPRLEDRRLQESVAWALLAARSGTLDGAALAELFDAATNDELKRAIASVINQTRPRNIDEWLIAAVRDRRSGDSRNLLAAAVAKMLLPERAVPVLLDVFRDAALAAVHPLGKVGDSGVRDVLAAALPTATGPLRRELRQAIARIERRLAKAE
;
A
#
# COMPACT_ATOMS: atom_id res chain seq x y z
N MET A 1 -8.64 -5.95 26.95
CA MET A 1 -8.61 -7.10 26.02
C MET A 1 -10.03 -7.54 25.76
N SER A 2 -10.47 -7.53 24.51
CA SER A 2 -11.83 -7.97 24.13
C SER A 2 -11.91 -9.50 24.08
N ARG A 3 -13.13 -10.06 24.09
CA ARG A 3 -13.32 -11.52 23.92
C ARG A 3 -12.77 -11.99 22.56
N ALA A 4 -12.98 -11.21 21.50
CA ALA A 4 -12.48 -11.50 20.17
C ALA A 4 -10.94 -11.48 20.13
N GLU A 5 -10.31 -10.51 20.80
CA GLU A 5 -8.84 -10.46 20.93
C GLU A 5 -8.29 -11.68 21.67
N ALA A 6 -8.92 -12.08 22.77
CA ALA A 6 -8.52 -13.29 23.51
C ALA A 6 -8.64 -14.56 22.65
N GLN A 7 -9.69 -14.69 21.85
CA GLN A 7 -9.88 -15.82 20.93
C GLN A 7 -8.82 -15.84 19.82
N LEU A 8 -8.51 -14.68 19.24
CA LEU A 8 -7.44 -14.56 18.26
C LEU A 8 -6.08 -14.96 18.87
N LEU A 9 -5.74 -14.46 20.06
CA LEU A 9 -4.48 -14.78 20.73
C LEU A 9 -4.39 -16.28 21.09
N ALA A 10 -5.51 -16.89 21.48
CA ALA A 10 -5.59 -18.33 21.69
C ALA A 10 -5.31 -19.11 20.40
N ALA A 11 -5.97 -18.76 19.30
CA ALA A 11 -5.75 -19.40 17.99
C ALA A 11 -4.31 -19.24 17.48
N ILE A 12 -3.72 -18.06 17.67
CA ILE A 12 -2.32 -17.78 17.36
C ILE A 12 -1.37 -18.65 18.21
N SER A 13 -1.66 -18.80 19.51
CA SER A 13 -0.89 -19.64 20.43
C SER A 13 -1.01 -21.13 20.08
N GLU A 14 -2.20 -21.62 19.77
CA GLU A 14 -2.47 -23.00 19.33
C GLU A 14 -1.76 -23.33 18.01
N ALA A 15 -1.62 -22.35 17.12
CA ALA A 15 -0.83 -22.47 15.89
C ALA A 15 0.70 -22.43 16.12
N GLY A 16 1.15 -22.32 17.37
CA GLY A 16 2.57 -22.35 17.75
C GLY A 16 3.26 -20.98 17.78
N PHE A 17 2.50 -19.88 17.80
CA PHE A 17 3.03 -18.52 17.74
C PHE A 17 2.66 -17.66 18.97
N PRO A 18 2.93 -18.09 20.21
CA PRO A 18 2.45 -17.42 21.42
C PRO A 18 2.92 -15.96 21.50
N VAL A 19 1.96 -15.03 21.66
CA VAL A 19 2.21 -13.58 21.82
C VAL A 19 1.33 -13.02 22.94
N PRO A 20 1.81 -12.02 23.70
CA PRO A 20 1.05 -11.41 24.78
C PRO A 20 -0.03 -10.43 24.28
N SER A 21 0.07 -9.97 23.03
CA SER A 21 -0.89 -9.05 22.40
C SER A 21 -0.69 -9.01 20.88
N VAL A 22 -1.69 -8.49 20.15
CA VAL A 22 -1.57 -8.26 18.70
C VAL A 22 -0.44 -7.29 18.36
N ALA A 23 -0.25 -6.26 19.20
CA ALA A 23 0.82 -5.28 19.02
C ALA A 23 2.22 -5.92 19.08
N ALA A 24 2.40 -6.96 19.91
CA ALA A 24 3.68 -7.65 20.08
C ALA A 24 4.07 -8.51 18.87
N ILE A 25 3.14 -8.85 17.97
CA ILE A 25 3.41 -9.70 16.80
C ILE A 25 4.53 -9.12 15.94
N ARG A 26 4.53 -7.81 15.70
CA ARG A 26 5.53 -7.17 14.82
C ARG A 26 6.94 -7.24 15.38
N ASP A 27 7.07 -7.12 16.69
CA ASP A 27 8.36 -7.09 17.36
C ASP A 27 8.91 -8.51 17.58
N GLN A 28 8.02 -9.48 17.85
CA GLN A 28 8.41 -10.87 18.10
C GLN A 28 8.61 -11.69 16.82
N TYR A 29 7.86 -11.38 15.76
CA TYR A 29 7.84 -12.14 14.52
C TYR A 29 8.23 -11.27 13.32
N SER A 30 9.48 -10.81 13.32
CA SER A 30 10.09 -10.11 12.18
C SER A 30 11.29 -10.91 11.65
N PRO A 31 11.21 -11.52 10.46
CA PRO A 31 10.09 -11.50 9.52
C PRO A 31 8.91 -12.37 9.98
N LEU A 32 7.69 -11.98 9.58
CA LEU A 32 6.46 -12.69 9.94
C LEU A 32 6.43 -14.08 9.29
N PRO A 33 6.31 -15.18 10.08
CA PRO A 33 6.16 -16.52 9.55
C PRO A 33 4.93 -16.64 8.64
N SER A 34 5.06 -17.36 7.52
CA SER A 34 3.96 -17.50 6.54
C SER A 34 2.70 -18.14 7.13
N GLY A 35 2.84 -19.10 8.05
CA GLY A 35 1.69 -19.71 8.75
C GLY A 35 0.94 -18.69 9.61
N LEU A 36 1.67 -17.85 10.36
CA LEU A 36 1.06 -16.78 11.14
C LEU A 36 0.42 -15.73 10.22
N ALA A 37 1.10 -15.33 9.13
CA ALA A 37 0.54 -14.38 8.17
C ALA A 37 -0.79 -14.85 7.55
N ALA A 38 -0.89 -16.12 7.16
CA ALA A 38 -2.11 -16.73 6.66
C ALA A 38 -3.24 -16.73 7.70
N LEU A 39 -2.91 -17.10 8.95
CA LEU A 39 -3.84 -17.06 10.06
C LEU A 39 -4.37 -15.63 10.31
N LEU A 40 -3.50 -14.61 10.29
CA LEU A 40 -3.94 -13.22 10.47
C LEU A 40 -4.86 -12.77 9.33
N LEU A 41 -4.54 -13.10 8.07
CA LEU A 41 -5.39 -12.79 6.92
C LEU A 41 -6.77 -13.46 7.02
N GLU A 42 -6.83 -14.70 7.49
CA GLU A 42 -8.08 -15.44 7.73
C GLU A 42 -8.93 -14.81 8.84
N TRP A 43 -8.29 -14.29 9.89
CA TRP A 43 -8.99 -13.76 11.05
C TRP A 43 -9.50 -12.34 10.87
N ILE A 44 -8.80 -11.45 10.15
CA ILE A 44 -9.23 -10.05 9.93
C ILE A 44 -10.74 -9.93 9.59
N PRO A 45 -11.32 -10.66 8.61
CA PRO A 45 -12.72 -10.49 8.24
C PRO A 45 -13.71 -11.04 9.28
N ARG A 46 -13.25 -11.86 10.24
CA ARG A 46 -14.08 -12.45 11.31
C ARG A 46 -14.18 -11.56 12.54
N LEU A 47 -13.33 -10.55 12.65
CA LEU A 47 -13.31 -9.65 13.80
C LEU A 47 -14.37 -8.56 13.65
N GLU A 48 -15.28 -8.46 14.62
CA GLU A 48 -16.30 -7.40 14.63
C GLU A 48 -15.72 -6.03 15.02
N ASP A 49 -14.68 -6.02 15.86
CA ASP A 49 -14.02 -4.79 16.32
C ASP A 49 -13.08 -4.25 15.23
N ARG A 50 -13.47 -3.12 14.63
CA ARG A 50 -12.71 -2.42 13.59
C ARG A 50 -11.29 -2.02 14.03
N ARG A 51 -11.10 -1.66 15.30
CA ARG A 51 -9.76 -1.29 15.82
C ARG A 51 -8.86 -2.51 15.92
N LEU A 52 -9.44 -3.65 16.25
CA LEU A 52 -8.73 -4.92 16.28
C LEU A 52 -8.40 -5.39 14.86
N GLN A 53 -9.33 -5.26 13.90
CA GLN A 53 -9.05 -5.51 12.47
C GLN A 53 -7.86 -4.68 11.98
N GLU A 54 -7.88 -3.38 12.26
CA GLU A 54 -6.79 -2.48 11.88
C GLU A 54 -5.46 -2.90 12.53
N SER A 55 -5.47 -3.21 13.83
CA SER A 55 -4.28 -3.64 14.56
C SER A 55 -3.68 -4.94 14.00
N VAL A 56 -4.53 -5.90 13.63
CA VAL A 56 -4.10 -7.16 12.99
C VAL A 56 -3.58 -6.91 11.58
N ALA A 57 -4.23 -6.05 10.80
CA ALA A 57 -3.75 -5.65 9.48
C ALA A 57 -2.36 -4.99 9.57
N TRP A 58 -2.14 -4.11 10.55
CA TRP A 58 -0.81 -3.51 10.77
C TRP A 58 0.25 -4.53 11.15
N ALA A 59 -0.10 -5.63 11.81
CA ALA A 59 0.84 -6.70 12.14
C ALA A 59 1.44 -7.38 10.89
N LEU A 60 0.69 -7.41 9.77
CA LEU A 60 1.16 -7.94 8.49
C LEU A 60 2.34 -7.16 7.90
N LEU A 61 2.63 -5.93 8.36
CA LEU A 61 3.83 -5.18 7.94
C LEU A 61 5.14 -5.87 8.30
N ALA A 62 5.14 -6.80 9.26
CA ALA A 62 6.33 -7.58 9.61
C ALA A 62 6.67 -8.65 8.54
N ALA A 63 5.78 -8.90 7.58
CA ALA A 63 6.02 -9.86 6.52
C ALA A 63 7.16 -9.44 5.58
N ARG A 64 7.90 -10.43 5.10
CA ARG A 64 8.92 -10.23 4.06
C ARG A 64 8.25 -9.80 2.75
N SER A 65 8.98 -9.05 1.94
CA SER A 65 8.44 -8.65 0.65
C SER A 65 8.13 -9.86 -0.25
N GLY A 66 6.97 -9.86 -0.89
CA GLY A 66 6.51 -10.88 -1.83
C GLY A 66 6.01 -12.17 -1.19
N THR A 67 5.87 -12.25 0.15
CA THR A 67 5.44 -13.49 0.84
C THR A 67 3.98 -13.50 1.26
N LEU A 68 3.29 -12.35 1.25
CA LEU A 68 1.85 -12.30 1.54
C LEU A 68 1.04 -12.70 0.31
N ASP A 69 -0.10 -13.35 0.57
CA ASP A 69 -1.12 -13.62 -0.44
C ASP A 69 -1.77 -12.30 -0.87
N GLY A 70 -1.51 -11.92 -2.12
CA GLY A 70 -2.05 -10.69 -2.67
C GLY A 70 -3.56 -10.75 -2.92
N ALA A 71 -4.09 -11.90 -3.33
CA ALA A 71 -5.52 -12.04 -3.58
C ALA A 71 -6.31 -11.84 -2.28
N ALA A 72 -5.85 -12.45 -1.19
CA ALA A 72 -6.43 -12.23 0.14
C ALA A 72 -6.39 -10.75 0.55
N LEU A 73 -5.27 -10.05 0.33
CA LEU A 73 -5.16 -8.62 0.63
C LEU A 73 -6.10 -7.75 -0.23
N ALA A 74 -6.27 -8.10 -1.51
CA ALA A 74 -7.19 -7.43 -2.42
C ALA A 74 -8.65 -7.60 -1.96
N GLU A 75 -9.06 -8.83 -1.65
CA GLU A 75 -10.39 -9.14 -1.11
C GLU A 75 -10.66 -8.40 0.21
N LEU A 76 -9.69 -8.37 1.12
CA LEU A 76 -9.81 -7.63 2.37
C LEU A 76 -9.97 -6.12 2.15
N PHE A 77 -9.24 -5.55 1.18
CA PHE A 77 -9.37 -4.14 0.86
C PHE A 77 -10.75 -3.80 0.30
N ASP A 78 -11.27 -4.65 -0.59
CA ASP A 78 -12.58 -4.45 -1.22
C ASP A 78 -13.73 -4.63 -0.22
N ALA A 79 -13.59 -5.56 0.72
CA ALA A 79 -14.57 -5.81 1.78
C ALA A 79 -14.51 -4.79 2.93
N ALA A 80 -13.41 -4.04 3.07
CA ALA A 80 -13.23 -3.10 4.17
C ALA A 80 -14.28 -1.97 4.14
N THR A 81 -15.05 -1.85 5.22
CA THR A 81 -16.14 -0.87 5.33
C THR A 81 -15.72 0.46 5.97
N ASN A 82 -14.44 0.63 6.28
CA ASN A 82 -13.89 1.84 6.91
C ASN A 82 -12.53 2.19 6.32
N ASP A 83 -12.21 3.49 6.35
CA ASP A 83 -11.04 4.04 5.67
C ASP A 83 -9.73 3.70 6.40
N GLU A 84 -9.76 3.54 7.73
CA GLU A 84 -8.60 3.16 8.53
C GLU A 84 -8.08 1.77 8.15
N LEU A 85 -8.98 0.79 8.03
CA LEU A 85 -8.64 -0.57 7.61
C LEU A 85 -8.16 -0.59 6.14
N LYS A 86 -8.83 0.13 5.24
CA LYS A 86 -8.35 0.29 3.85
C LYS A 86 -6.94 0.85 3.80
N ARG A 87 -6.65 1.87 4.61
CA ARG A 87 -5.33 2.49 4.70
C ARG A 87 -4.29 1.53 5.25
N ALA A 88 -4.62 0.73 6.27
CA ALA A 88 -3.74 -0.30 6.82
C ALA A 88 -3.39 -1.35 5.75
N ILE A 89 -4.39 -1.88 5.04
CA ILE A 89 -4.20 -2.87 3.97
C ILE A 89 -3.40 -2.28 2.81
N ALA A 90 -3.72 -1.08 2.34
CA ALA A 90 -2.94 -0.41 1.29
C ALA A 90 -1.49 -0.15 1.72
N SER A 91 -1.24 0.10 3.01
CA SER A 91 0.11 0.23 3.55
C SER A 91 0.85 -1.11 3.51
N VAL A 92 0.18 -2.21 3.89
CA VAL A 92 0.72 -3.58 3.79
C VAL A 92 1.07 -3.90 2.35
N ILE A 93 0.19 -3.65 1.39
CA ILE A 93 0.42 -3.87 -0.04
C ILE A 93 1.64 -3.08 -0.52
N ASN A 94 1.69 -1.78 -0.24
CA ASN A 94 2.78 -0.89 -0.64
C ASN A 94 4.15 -1.29 -0.07
N GLN A 95 4.18 -1.82 1.16
CA GLN A 95 5.43 -2.17 1.84
C GLN A 95 5.89 -3.59 1.55
N THR A 96 4.97 -4.55 1.58
CA THR A 96 5.28 -5.97 1.40
C THR A 96 5.28 -6.38 -0.07
N ARG A 97 4.67 -5.63 -0.98
CA ARG A 97 4.66 -5.95 -2.42
C ARG A 97 4.20 -7.39 -2.68
N PRO A 98 2.99 -7.77 -2.26
CA PRO A 98 2.47 -9.10 -2.47
C PRO A 98 2.41 -9.42 -3.98
N ARG A 99 2.43 -10.69 -4.34
CA ARG A 99 2.42 -11.11 -5.75
C ARG A 99 0.99 -11.25 -6.28
N ASN A 100 0.85 -11.26 -7.60
CA ASN A 100 -0.38 -11.60 -8.32
C ASN A 100 -1.57 -10.65 -8.08
N ILE A 101 -1.31 -9.34 -7.92
CA ILE A 101 -2.37 -8.34 -7.73
C ILE A 101 -2.32 -7.18 -8.72
N ASP A 102 -1.54 -7.29 -9.80
CA ASP A 102 -1.28 -6.18 -10.71
C ASP A 102 -2.57 -5.58 -11.28
N GLU A 103 -3.46 -6.41 -11.83
CA GLU A 103 -4.72 -5.93 -12.43
C GLU A 103 -5.65 -5.31 -11.38
N TRP A 104 -5.74 -5.94 -10.21
CA TRP A 104 -6.51 -5.39 -9.10
C TRP A 104 -5.93 -4.05 -8.65
N LEU A 105 -4.62 -3.94 -8.51
CA LEU A 105 -3.94 -2.73 -8.06
C LEU A 105 -4.14 -1.56 -9.05
N ILE A 106 -4.12 -1.86 -10.35
CA ILE A 106 -4.44 -0.89 -11.41
C ILE A 106 -5.89 -0.40 -11.29
N ALA A 107 -6.85 -1.31 -11.04
CA ALA A 107 -8.24 -0.93 -10.85
C ALA A 107 -8.46 -0.11 -9.56
N ALA A 108 -7.89 -0.59 -8.45
CA ALA A 108 -8.08 -0.01 -7.12
C ALA A 108 -7.52 1.42 -6.99
N VAL A 109 -6.38 1.72 -7.63
CA VAL A 109 -5.81 3.08 -7.61
C VAL A 109 -6.62 4.08 -8.43
N ARG A 110 -7.33 3.61 -9.46
CA ARG A 110 -8.22 4.41 -10.31
C ARG A 110 -9.59 4.61 -9.66
N ASP A 111 -10.00 3.76 -8.72
CA ASP A 111 -11.25 3.95 -8.00
C ASP A 111 -11.19 5.14 -7.05
N ARG A 112 -12.01 6.16 -7.32
CA ARG A 112 -12.15 7.36 -6.48
C ARG A 112 -12.69 7.03 -5.08
N ARG A 113 -13.42 5.93 -4.91
CA ARG A 113 -13.96 5.45 -3.62
C ARG A 113 -12.87 4.90 -2.70
N SER A 114 -11.66 4.70 -3.21
CA SER A 114 -10.48 4.33 -2.41
C SER A 114 -9.94 5.50 -1.56
N GLY A 115 -10.43 6.72 -1.77
CA GLY A 115 -10.10 7.89 -0.95
C GLY A 115 -8.60 8.10 -0.75
N ASP A 116 -8.18 8.35 0.49
CA ASP A 116 -6.78 8.58 0.84
C ASP A 116 -5.88 7.36 0.63
N SER A 117 -6.44 6.16 0.55
CA SER A 117 -5.67 4.95 0.25
C SER A 117 -5.07 4.98 -1.16
N ARG A 118 -5.64 5.79 -2.09
CA ARG A 118 -5.08 6.01 -3.43
C ARG A 118 -3.62 6.49 -3.38
N ASN A 119 -3.20 7.23 -2.36
CA ASN A 119 -1.81 7.66 -2.18
C ASN A 119 -0.86 6.46 -2.00
N LEU A 120 -1.28 5.49 -1.19
CA LEU A 120 -0.51 4.28 -0.91
C LEU A 120 -0.55 3.30 -2.08
N LEU A 121 -1.72 3.17 -2.73
CA LEU A 121 -1.88 2.33 -3.93
C LEU A 121 -1.08 2.89 -5.10
N ALA A 122 -1.04 4.21 -5.33
CA ALA A 122 -0.19 4.81 -6.36
C ALA A 122 1.30 4.58 -6.08
N ALA A 123 1.72 4.64 -4.81
CA ALA A 123 3.08 4.27 -4.42
C ALA A 123 3.38 2.77 -4.64
N ALA A 124 2.40 1.89 -4.40
CA ALA A 124 2.51 0.47 -4.70
C ALA A 124 2.64 0.22 -6.21
N VAL A 125 1.86 0.93 -7.04
CA VAL A 125 1.96 0.84 -8.51
C VAL A 125 3.38 1.11 -8.99
N ALA A 126 4.00 2.21 -8.53
CA ALA A 126 5.38 2.54 -8.89
C ALA A 126 6.44 1.56 -8.35
N LYS A 127 6.12 0.74 -7.33
CA LYS A 127 7.05 -0.23 -6.73
C LYS A 127 6.92 -1.64 -7.34
N MET A 128 5.73 -1.98 -7.82
CA MET A 128 5.37 -3.34 -8.17
C MET A 128 5.26 -3.56 -9.68
N LEU A 129 4.84 -2.53 -10.43
CA LEU A 129 4.68 -2.62 -11.87
C LEU A 129 5.94 -2.12 -12.59
N LEU A 130 6.17 -2.67 -13.78
CA LEU A 130 7.15 -2.14 -14.73
C LEU A 130 6.75 -0.72 -15.18
N PRO A 131 7.72 0.17 -15.48
CA PRO A 131 7.43 1.56 -15.87
C PRO A 131 6.40 1.69 -17.00
N GLU A 132 6.44 0.82 -17.99
CA GLU A 132 5.55 0.83 -19.17
C GLU A 132 4.09 0.61 -18.78
N ARG A 133 3.84 -0.10 -17.68
CA ARG A 133 2.50 -0.30 -17.10
C ARG A 133 2.17 0.74 -16.02
N ALA A 134 3.14 1.14 -15.22
CA ALA A 134 2.95 2.06 -14.10
C ALA A 134 2.66 3.49 -14.57
N VAL A 135 3.41 4.00 -15.55
CA VAL A 135 3.34 5.40 -15.99
C VAL A 135 1.95 5.78 -16.51
N PRO A 136 1.32 5.04 -17.45
CA PRO A 136 -0.01 5.40 -17.93
C PRO A 136 -1.06 5.46 -16.81
N VAL A 137 -1.02 4.49 -15.90
CA VAL A 137 -1.95 4.42 -14.75
C VAL A 137 -1.75 5.61 -13.82
N LEU A 138 -0.51 5.96 -13.51
CA LEU A 138 -0.21 7.09 -12.63
C LEU A 138 -0.51 8.44 -13.30
N LEU A 139 -0.36 8.57 -14.62
CA LEU A 139 -0.78 9.75 -15.36
C LEU A 139 -2.31 9.93 -15.35
N ASP A 140 -3.08 8.83 -15.42
CA ASP A 140 -4.53 8.89 -15.24
C ASP A 140 -4.90 9.39 -13.83
N VAL A 141 -4.28 8.82 -12.79
CA VAL A 141 -4.48 9.23 -11.38
C VAL A 141 -4.06 10.69 -11.16
N PHE A 142 -3.03 11.17 -11.85
CA PHE A 142 -2.56 12.55 -11.71
C PHE A 142 -3.62 13.58 -12.14
N ARG A 143 -4.52 13.22 -13.07
CA ARG A 143 -5.57 14.13 -13.57
C ARG A 143 -6.60 14.50 -12.51
N ASP A 144 -6.92 13.58 -11.60
CA ASP A 144 -7.96 13.80 -10.59
C ASP A 144 -7.45 13.73 -9.13
N ALA A 145 -6.26 13.17 -8.91
CA ALA A 145 -5.60 13.07 -7.60
C ALA A 145 -4.09 13.35 -7.73
N ALA A 146 -3.75 14.56 -8.19
CA ALA A 146 -2.37 14.96 -8.48
C ALA A 146 -1.37 14.68 -7.35
N LEU A 147 -1.76 14.93 -6.09
CA LEU A 147 -0.91 14.66 -4.91
C LEU A 147 -0.62 13.17 -4.69
N ALA A 148 -1.54 12.28 -5.06
CA ALA A 148 -1.35 10.84 -4.97
C ALA A 148 -0.31 10.33 -5.98
N ALA A 149 -0.35 10.88 -7.20
CA ALA A 149 0.43 10.38 -8.33
C ALA A 149 1.81 11.04 -8.48
N VAL A 150 1.99 12.30 -8.07
CA VAL A 150 3.18 13.09 -8.39
C VAL A 150 4.49 12.45 -7.89
N HIS A 151 4.52 11.95 -6.65
CA HIS A 151 5.72 11.31 -6.11
C HIS A 151 6.01 9.95 -6.76
N PRO A 152 5.03 9.04 -6.92
CA PRO A 152 5.18 7.83 -7.73
C PRO A 152 5.65 8.11 -9.17
N LEU A 153 5.08 9.10 -9.86
CA LEU A 153 5.52 9.51 -11.20
C LEU A 153 6.98 9.95 -11.20
N GLY A 154 7.41 10.73 -10.20
CA GLY A 154 8.82 11.09 -10.06
C GLY A 154 9.76 9.89 -9.87
N LYS A 155 9.26 8.73 -9.42
CA LYS A 155 10.05 7.51 -9.22
C LYS A 155 10.13 6.62 -10.45
N VAL A 156 9.18 6.66 -11.38
CA VAL A 156 9.15 5.75 -12.55
C VAL A 156 9.12 6.47 -13.89
N GLY A 157 8.82 7.78 -13.90
CA GLY A 157 8.68 8.58 -15.10
C GLY A 157 9.98 8.87 -15.83
N ASP A 158 9.85 9.05 -17.13
CA ASP A 158 10.89 9.43 -18.09
C ASP A 158 10.81 10.92 -18.44
N SER A 159 11.50 11.34 -19.51
CA SER A 159 11.45 12.71 -20.03
C SER A 159 10.03 13.15 -20.38
N GLY A 160 9.20 12.27 -20.94
CA GLY A 160 7.80 12.57 -21.25
C GLY A 160 6.99 12.89 -19.99
N VAL A 161 7.14 12.09 -18.93
CA VAL A 161 6.51 12.39 -17.63
C VAL A 161 7.03 13.70 -17.05
N ARG A 162 8.34 13.96 -17.15
CA ARG A 162 8.93 15.23 -16.69
C ARG A 162 8.26 16.43 -17.34
N ASP A 163 8.02 16.38 -18.65
CA ASP A 163 7.38 17.49 -19.38
C ASP A 163 5.92 17.69 -18.97
N VAL A 164 5.17 16.60 -18.73
CA VAL A 164 3.81 16.68 -18.17
C VAL A 164 3.82 17.35 -16.80
N LEU A 165 4.72 16.96 -15.90
CA LEU A 165 4.81 17.55 -14.56
C LEU A 165 5.27 19.02 -14.62
N ALA A 166 6.19 19.36 -15.54
CA ALA A 166 6.66 20.72 -15.74
C ALA A 166 5.53 21.64 -16.26
N ALA A 167 4.69 21.15 -17.17
CA ALA A 167 3.53 21.88 -17.68
C ALA A 167 2.48 22.18 -16.58
N ALA A 168 2.36 21.32 -15.56
CA ALA A 168 1.45 21.54 -14.43
C ALA A 168 2.01 22.51 -13.36
N LEU A 169 3.33 22.77 -13.36
CA LEU A 169 3.99 23.54 -12.32
C LEU A 169 3.56 25.03 -12.22
N PRO A 170 3.26 25.76 -13.31
CA PRO A 170 2.84 27.16 -13.25
C PRO A 170 1.54 27.39 -12.48
N THR A 171 0.59 26.44 -12.57
CA THR A 171 -0.74 26.53 -11.95
C THR A 171 -0.80 25.85 -10.58
N ALA A 172 0.19 25.02 -10.24
CA ALA A 172 0.24 24.34 -8.95
C ALA A 172 0.57 25.28 -7.78
N THR A 173 -0.12 25.07 -6.65
CA THR A 173 0.10 25.80 -5.39
C THR A 173 0.37 24.83 -4.23
N GLY A 174 0.79 25.39 -3.08
CA GLY A 174 0.91 24.65 -1.83
C GLY A 174 1.78 23.39 -1.91
N PRO A 175 1.37 22.28 -1.26
CA PRO A 175 2.10 21.02 -1.28
C PRO A 175 2.36 20.47 -2.69
N LEU A 176 1.40 20.59 -3.60
CA LEU A 176 1.52 20.03 -4.96
C LEU A 176 2.68 20.68 -5.73
N ARG A 177 2.85 21.99 -5.63
CA ARG A 177 3.96 22.70 -6.28
C ARG A 177 5.32 22.19 -5.78
N ARG A 178 5.44 21.91 -4.49
CA ARG A 178 6.66 21.36 -3.89
C ARG A 178 6.94 19.95 -4.41
N GLU A 179 5.92 19.08 -4.38
CA GLU A 179 6.07 17.70 -4.85
C GLU A 179 6.39 17.61 -6.35
N LEU A 180 5.77 18.46 -7.18
CA LEU A 180 6.09 18.54 -8.62
C LEU A 180 7.57 18.86 -8.86
N ARG A 181 8.11 19.88 -8.18
CA ARG A 181 9.54 20.23 -8.30
C ARG A 181 10.44 19.07 -7.88
N GLN A 182 10.10 18.38 -6.79
CA GLN A 182 10.88 17.24 -6.31
C GLN A 182 10.82 16.06 -7.28
N ALA A 183 9.65 15.79 -7.87
CA ALA A 183 9.46 14.74 -8.85
C ALA A 183 10.24 15.02 -10.15
N ILE A 184 10.15 16.24 -10.69
CA ILE A 184 10.92 16.69 -11.86
C ILE A 184 12.43 16.53 -11.60
N ALA A 185 12.93 17.07 -10.50
CA ALA A 185 14.35 16.98 -10.15
C ALA A 185 14.82 15.53 -9.89
N ARG A 186 13.92 14.61 -9.52
CA ARG A 186 14.25 13.19 -9.39
C ARG A 186 14.39 12.53 -10.76
N ILE A 187 13.50 12.84 -11.69
CA ILE A 187 13.56 12.33 -13.06
C ILE A 187 14.82 12.84 -13.76
N GLU A 188 15.07 14.15 -13.73
CA GLU A 188 16.25 14.77 -14.38
C GLU A 188 17.57 14.17 -13.87
N ARG A 189 17.71 13.98 -12.54
CA ARG A 189 18.89 13.32 -11.95
C ARG A 189 19.06 11.87 -12.36
N ARG A 190 17.98 11.17 -12.69
CA ARG A 190 18.07 9.77 -13.16
C ARG A 190 18.45 9.71 -14.63
N LEU A 191 17.88 10.57 -15.46
CA LEU A 191 18.20 10.64 -16.89
C LEU A 191 19.68 11.01 -17.10
N ALA A 192 20.19 12.00 -16.37
CA ALA A 192 21.61 12.39 -16.42
C ALA A 192 22.60 11.33 -15.94
N LYS A 193 22.13 10.24 -15.30
CA LYS A 193 22.96 9.09 -14.88
C LYS A 193 22.90 7.91 -15.85
N ALA A 194 21.94 7.93 -16.78
CA ALA A 194 21.75 6.88 -17.77
C ALA A 194 22.48 7.20 -19.09
N GLU A 195 22.91 8.45 -19.25
CA GLU A 195 23.83 8.95 -20.28
C GLU A 195 25.29 8.72 -19.87
#